data_AF-A0A656Z7E3-F1
#
_entry.id   AF-A0A656Z7E3-F1
#
_cell.length_a   1.000
_cell.length_b   1.000
_cell.length_c   1.000
_cell.angle_alpha   90.00
_cell.angle_beta   90.00
_cell.angle_gamma   90.00
#
_symmetry.space_group_name_H-M   'P 1'
#
loop_
_entity.id
_entity.type
_entity.pdbx_description
1 polymer ?
#
loop_
_entity_poly.entity_id
_entity_poly.type
_entity_poly.pdbx_seq_one_letter_code
_entity_poly.pdbx_strand_id
1 'polypeptide(L)'
;LAGHRARQISQGAQITIDRDNDKNPVVALREIADETLSPDDLKEDLIHSLQKHVEVDEPEAAAPAQITDASDALAEGISEAAEDDVVSFDRMSEEELLAGIEGLVAPE
;
A
#
# COMPACT_ATOMS: atom_id res chain seq x y z
N LEU A 1 23.27 13.42 -14.37
CA LEU A 1 23.30 12.37 -15.41
C LEU A 1 24.68 11.72 -15.51
N ALA A 2 25.70 12.39 -16.06
CA ALA A 2 27.05 11.82 -16.17
C ALA A 2 27.63 11.31 -14.82
N GLY A 3 27.33 11.98 -13.70
CA GLY A 3 27.74 11.50 -12.37
C GLY A 3 27.05 10.21 -11.90
N HIS A 4 25.82 9.91 -12.36
CA HIS A 4 25.16 8.63 -12.11
C HIS A 4 25.81 7.53 -12.96
N ARG A 5 25.99 7.82 -14.25
CA ARG A 5 26.70 6.93 -15.18
C ARG A 5 28.12 6.58 -14.72
N ALA A 6 28.89 7.56 -14.27
CA ALA A 6 30.22 7.35 -13.72
C ALA A 6 30.22 6.43 -12.49
N ARG A 7 29.18 6.50 -11.63
CA ARG A 7 29.01 5.59 -10.50
C ARG A 7 28.67 4.17 -10.95
N GLN A 8 27.80 4.02 -11.95
CA GLN A 8 27.51 2.71 -12.55
C GLN A 8 28.78 2.07 -13.12
N ILE A 9 29.62 2.84 -13.85
CA ILE A 9 30.91 2.36 -14.37
C ILE A 9 31.83 1.93 -13.22
N SER A 10 31.90 2.72 -12.13
CA SER A 10 32.68 2.34 -10.94
C SER A 10 32.16 1.07 -10.26
N GLN A 11 30.87 0.75 -10.40
CA GLN A 11 30.25 -0.49 -9.92
C GLN A 11 30.40 -1.66 -10.91
N GLY A 12 31.09 -1.47 -12.03
CA GLY A 12 31.36 -2.50 -13.02
C GLY A 12 30.44 -2.49 -14.24
N ALA A 13 29.64 -1.43 -14.46
CA ALA A 13 28.86 -1.31 -15.69
C ALA A 13 29.79 -1.23 -16.92
N GLN A 14 29.40 -1.95 -17.99
CA GLN A 14 30.14 -1.99 -19.25
C GLN A 14 30.21 -0.60 -19.89
N ILE A 15 31.37 -0.25 -20.46
CA ILE A 15 31.58 0.99 -21.24
C ILE A 15 31.37 0.71 -22.73
N THR A 16 30.83 1.69 -23.46
CA THR A 16 30.55 1.61 -24.91
C THR A 16 31.65 2.23 -25.76
N ILE A 17 32.53 3.02 -25.15
CA ILE A 17 33.67 3.67 -25.80
C ILE A 17 35.00 3.15 -25.28
N ASP A 18 36.06 3.31 -26.08
CA ASP A 18 37.42 2.96 -25.68
C ASP A 18 37.94 3.89 -24.58
N ARG A 19 38.61 3.27 -23.61
CA ARG A 19 39.14 3.95 -22.44
C ARG A 19 40.53 4.52 -22.73
N ASP A 20 40.61 5.81 -22.99
CA ASP A 20 41.87 6.52 -23.27
C ASP A 20 42.55 7.02 -21.99
N ASN A 21 42.87 6.11 -21.05
CA ASN A 21 43.31 6.44 -19.69
C ASN A 21 42.36 7.37 -18.90
N ASP A 22 41.14 7.54 -19.40
CA ASP A 22 40.15 8.42 -18.81
C ASP A 22 39.63 7.88 -17.47
N LYS A 23 39.34 8.81 -16.55
CA LYS A 23 38.62 8.50 -15.31
C LYS A 23 37.13 8.30 -15.62
N ASN A 24 36.43 7.54 -14.78
CA ASN A 24 35.01 7.22 -14.98
C ASN A 24 34.12 8.45 -15.25
N PRO A 25 34.30 9.61 -14.60
CA PRO A 25 33.53 10.81 -14.94
C PRO A 25 33.77 11.34 -16.35
N VAL A 26 35.00 11.24 -16.86
CA VAL A 26 35.38 11.70 -18.20
C VAL A 26 34.86 10.71 -19.26
N VAL A 27 35.01 9.40 -19.01
CA VAL A 27 34.42 8.35 -19.86
C VAL A 27 32.91 8.56 -19.98
N ALA A 28 32.20 8.77 -18.87
CA ALA A 28 30.75 8.99 -18.90
C ALA A 28 30.34 10.25 -19.69
N LEU A 29 31.13 11.33 -19.63
CA LEU A 29 30.87 12.53 -20.43
C LEU A 29 31.11 12.28 -21.92
N ARG A 30 32.16 11.52 -22.26
CA ARG A 30 32.44 11.13 -23.64
C ARG A 30 31.38 10.21 -24.22
N GLU A 31 30.89 9.23 -23.47
CA GLU A 31 29.81 8.34 -23.94
C GLU A 31 28.54 9.11 -24.33
N ILE A 32 28.24 10.20 -23.61
CA ILE A 32 27.12 11.11 -23.89
C ILE A 32 27.44 12.02 -25.09
N ALA A 33 28.65 12.56 -25.16
CA ALA A 33 29.07 13.45 -26.25
C ALA A 33 29.17 12.72 -27.60
N ASP A 34 29.61 11.46 -27.57
CA ASP A 34 29.73 10.58 -28.73
C ASP A 34 28.38 9.92 -29.09
N GLU A 35 27.30 10.29 -28.40
CA GLU A 35 25.92 9.80 -28.61
C GLU A 35 25.75 8.27 -28.55
N THR A 36 26.74 7.55 -28.00
CA THR A 36 26.68 6.10 -27.80
C THR A 36 25.66 5.69 -26.73
N LEU A 37 25.32 6.63 -25.86
CA LEU A 37 24.26 6.52 -24.86
C LEU A 37 23.37 7.76 -24.97
N SER A 38 22.07 7.54 -25.10
CA SER A 38 21.10 8.64 -25.10
C SER A 38 21.07 9.32 -23.73
N PRO A 39 21.14 10.66 -23.67
CA PRO A 39 21.01 11.39 -22.42
C PRO A 39 19.61 11.24 -21.79
N ASP A 40 18.59 10.93 -22.60
CA ASP A 40 17.23 10.73 -22.12
C ASP A 40 17.09 9.36 -21.43
N ASP A 41 17.65 8.29 -22.01
CA ASP A 41 17.68 6.97 -21.35
C ASP A 41 18.41 7.04 -20.00
N LEU A 42 19.52 7.78 -19.93
CA LEU A 42 20.25 7.99 -18.67
C LEU A 42 19.46 8.80 -17.63
N LYS A 43 18.51 9.65 -18.06
CA LYS A 43 17.59 10.34 -17.14
C LYS A 43 16.57 9.38 -16.60
N GLU A 44 15.94 8.59 -17.46
CA GLU A 44 14.94 7.61 -17.04
C GLU A 44 15.54 6.58 -16.08
N ASP A 45 16.74 6.07 -16.37
CA ASP A 45 17.48 5.19 -15.46
C ASP A 45 17.74 5.84 -14.08
N LEU A 46 18.10 7.12 -14.07
CA LEU A 46 18.30 7.87 -12.84
C LEU A 46 16.98 8.03 -12.07
N ILE A 47 15.89 8.36 -12.77
CA ILE A 47 14.56 8.51 -12.18
C ILE A 47 14.11 7.19 -11.54
N HIS A 48 14.21 6.08 -12.27
CA HIS A 48 13.92 4.74 -11.75
C HIS A 48 14.78 4.37 -10.54
N SER A 49 16.06 4.77 -10.54
CA SER A 49 16.94 4.51 -9.40
C SER A 49 16.48 5.20 -8.10
N LEU A 50 15.76 6.32 -8.21
CA LEU A 50 15.23 7.09 -7.08
C LEU A 50 13.85 6.59 -6.63
N GLN A 51 13.06 6.02 -7.54
CA GLN A 51 11.70 5.56 -7.31
C GLN A 51 11.60 4.17 -6.65
N LYS A 52 12.67 3.64 -6.04
CA LYS A 52 12.69 2.27 -5.49
C LYS A 52 11.78 2.04 -4.27
N HIS A 53 11.32 3.09 -3.59
CA HIS A 53 10.43 2.98 -2.44
C HIS A 53 9.06 3.59 -2.76
N VAL A 54 8.29 2.91 -3.61
CA VAL A 54 6.85 3.18 -3.71
C VAL A 54 6.17 2.16 -2.81
N GLU A 55 5.57 2.64 -1.73
CA GLU A 55 4.68 1.81 -0.91
C GLU A 55 3.55 1.33 -1.82
N VAL A 56 3.38 0.01 -1.91
CA VAL A 56 2.25 -0.56 -2.65
C VAL A 56 1.02 -0.20 -1.84
N ASP A 57 0.19 0.69 -2.40
CA ASP A 57 -1.11 1.00 -1.83
C ASP A 57 -1.91 -0.31 -1.82
N GLU A 58 -2.12 -0.86 -0.62
CA GLU A 58 -2.95 -2.05 -0.50
C GLU A 58 -4.35 -1.69 -0.99
N PRO A 59 -4.98 -2.52 -1.83
CA PRO A 59 -6.34 -2.23 -2.25
C PRO A 59 -7.21 -2.16 -1.00
N GLU A 60 -7.75 -0.97 -0.71
CA GLU A 60 -8.75 -0.79 0.34
C GLU A 60 -9.81 -1.88 0.12
N ALA A 61 -9.98 -2.76 1.11
CA ALA A 61 -10.96 -3.83 1.02
C ALA A 61 -12.30 -3.17 0.69
N ALA A 62 -12.82 -3.47 -0.50
CA ALA A 62 -14.10 -2.92 -0.96
C ALA A 62 -15.08 -3.07 0.19
N ALA A 63 -15.59 -1.93 0.70
CA ALA A 63 -16.52 -1.93 1.82
C ALA A 63 -17.57 -3.02 1.54
N PRO A 64 -17.79 -3.97 2.47
CA PRO A 64 -18.72 -5.06 2.24
C PRO A 64 -20.00 -4.41 1.75
N ALA A 65 -20.45 -4.82 0.56
CA ALA A 65 -21.61 -4.25 -0.10
C ALA A 65 -22.66 -4.03 0.97
N GLN A 66 -22.94 -2.75 1.28
CA GLN A 66 -23.93 -2.41 2.27
C GLN A 66 -25.18 -3.16 1.83
N ILE A 67 -25.54 -4.18 2.59
CA ILE A 67 -26.80 -4.86 2.50
C ILE A 67 -27.84 -3.78 2.77
N THR A 68 -28.22 -3.06 1.71
CA THR A 68 -29.38 -2.19 1.71
C THR A 68 -30.55 -3.12 1.87
N ASP A 69 -30.89 -3.33 3.14
CA ASP A 69 -32.22 -3.61 3.62
C ASP A 69 -32.99 -4.63 2.78
N ALA A 70 -32.48 -5.86 2.74
CA ALA A 70 -33.35 -7.01 2.55
C ALA A 70 -34.11 -7.35 3.85
N SER A 71 -33.87 -6.62 4.94
CA SER A 71 -34.65 -6.68 6.18
C SER A 71 -36.09 -6.20 5.99
N ASP A 72 -36.39 -5.36 4.99
CA ASP A 72 -37.77 -5.00 4.64
C ASP A 72 -38.52 -6.10 3.85
N ALA A 73 -37.82 -7.13 3.36
CA ALA A 73 -38.44 -8.24 2.61
C ALA A 73 -38.38 -9.61 3.32
N LEU A 74 -37.60 -9.75 4.39
CA LEU A 74 -37.48 -11.00 5.16
C LEU A 74 -38.10 -10.92 6.57
N ALA A 75 -38.54 -9.74 7.01
CA ALA A 75 -39.22 -9.56 8.31
C ALA A 75 -40.61 -10.22 8.38
N GLU A 76 -41.21 -10.65 7.27
CA GLU A 76 -42.48 -11.41 7.29
C GLU A 76 -42.29 -12.93 7.40
N GLY A 77 -41.06 -13.47 7.40
CA GLY A 77 -40.85 -14.90 7.13
C GLY A 77 -40.20 -15.77 8.22
N ILE A 78 -39.59 -15.21 9.27
CA ILE A 78 -38.76 -16.01 10.21
C ILE A 78 -38.98 -15.61 11.67
N SER A 79 -40.15 -15.06 11.98
CA SER A 79 -40.60 -14.76 13.34
C SER A 79 -41.03 -16.02 14.12
N GLU A 80 -40.31 -17.12 14.00
CA GLU A 80 -40.55 -18.31 14.81
C GLU A 80 -39.32 -19.24 14.77
N ALA A 81 -38.75 -19.54 15.94
CA ALA A 81 -37.73 -20.56 16.20
C ALA A 81 -36.25 -20.19 15.98
N ALA A 82 -35.72 -19.29 16.82
CA ALA A 82 -34.46 -19.52 17.55
C ALA A 82 -34.17 -18.32 18.49
N GLU A 83 -35.06 -18.09 19.44
CA GLU A 83 -34.73 -17.37 20.66
C GLU A 83 -34.09 -18.39 21.61
N ASP A 84 -32.77 -18.42 21.72
CA ASP A 84 -32.11 -18.58 23.01
C ASP A 84 -30.60 -18.35 22.87
N ASP A 85 -30.11 -17.37 23.62
CA ASP A 85 -28.71 -17.18 24.02
C ASP A 85 -27.71 -16.46 23.07
N VAL A 86 -28.14 -15.37 22.43
CA VAL A 86 -27.19 -14.33 22.01
C VAL A 86 -27.70 -12.96 22.49
N VAL A 87 -27.27 -12.57 23.69
CA VAL A 87 -27.53 -11.22 24.23
C VAL A 87 -26.71 -10.21 23.41
N SER A 88 -27.36 -9.63 22.40
CA SER A 88 -26.76 -8.58 21.57
C SER A 88 -26.87 -7.23 22.29
N PHE A 89 -25.78 -6.81 22.95
CA PHE A 89 -25.69 -5.55 23.69
C PHE A 89 -26.04 -4.30 22.87
N ASP A 90 -25.93 -4.38 21.54
CA ASP A 90 -26.17 -3.25 20.61
C ASP A 90 -27.66 -3.04 20.27
N ARG A 91 -28.55 -3.87 20.80
CA ARG A 91 -30.01 -3.80 20.55
C ARG A 91 -30.84 -3.53 21.80
N MET A 92 -30.20 -3.45 22.97
CA MET A 92 -30.89 -3.21 24.23
C MET A 92 -31.08 -1.72 24.45
N SER A 93 -32.23 -1.34 25.01
CA SER A 93 -32.46 0.05 25.41
C SER A 93 -31.57 0.43 26.60
N GLU A 94 -31.23 1.71 26.74
CA GLU A 94 -30.36 2.21 27.81
C GLU A 94 -30.89 1.84 29.21
N GLU A 95 -32.21 1.86 29.41
CA GLU A 95 -32.87 1.46 30.66
C GLU A 95 -32.65 -0.04 30.99
N GLU A 96 -32.63 -0.89 29.96
CA GLU A 96 -32.47 -2.33 30.10
C GLU A 96 -31.03 -2.72 30.41
N LEU A 97 -30.07 -1.98 29.86
CA LEU A 97 -28.64 -2.10 30.20
C LEU A 97 -28.37 -1.64 31.63
N LEU A 98 -28.99 -0.55 32.08
CA LEU A 98 -28.79 0.01 33.42
C LEU A 98 -29.33 -0.95 34.50
N ALA A 99 -30.50 -1.53 34.28
CA ALA A 99 -31.09 -2.53 35.18
C ALA A 99 -30.24 -3.80 35.34
N GLY A 100 -29.59 -4.26 34.26
CA GLY A 100 -28.69 -5.42 34.29
C GLY A 100 -27.42 -5.18 35.11
N ILE A 101 -26.90 -3.95 35.09
CA ILE A 101 -25.72 -3.54 35.86
C ILE A 101 -26.08 -3.33 37.34
N GLU A 102 -27.25 -2.78 37.64
CA GLU A 102 -27.70 -2.55 39.03
C GLU A 102 -28.01 -3.84 39.80
N GLY A 103 -28.36 -4.92 39.08
CA GLY A 103 -28.52 -6.27 39.65
C GLY A 103 -27.21 -6.97 40.03
N LEU A 104 -26.06 -6.46 39.58
CA LEU A 104 -24.73 -6.97 39.95
C LEU A 104 -24.24 -6.31 41.25
N VAL A 105 -24.95 -6.55 42.35
CA VAL A 105 -24.43 -6.23 43.69
C VAL A 105 -23.31 -7.22 44.02
N ALA A 106 -22.09 -6.71 44.17
CA ALA A 106 -20.93 -7.51 44.58
C ALA A 106 -21.18 -8.12 45.97
N PRO A 107 -20.98 -9.43 46.16
CA PRO A 107 -21.04 -10.03 47.50
C PRO A 107 -19.86 -9.53 48.36
N GLU A 108 -20.10 -9.22 49.64
CA GLU A 108 -19.05 -8.91 50.65
C GLU A 108 -18.16 -10.11 50.97
#